data_AF-G5E212-F1
#
_entry.id   AF-G5E212-F1
#
_cell.length_a   1.000
_cell.length_b   1.000
_cell.length_c   1.000
_cell.angle_alpha   90.00
_cell.angle_beta   90.00
_cell.angle_gamma   90.00
#
_symmetry.space_group_name_H-M   'P 1'
#
loop_
_entity.id
_entity.type
_entity.pdbx_description
1 polymer ?
#
loop_
_entity_poly.entity_id
_entity_poly.type
_entity_poly.pdbx_seq_one_letter_code
_entity_poly.pdbx_strand_id
1 'polypeptide(L)'
;FQSAILGGISDGKRVTIQGQVHSHAKRFAVNFVCFNNDIAFHFNPRFDDGNVIVCNTMQNNSWGSEERKSHMPFSKNAYFEIVIVVMGHVFQVSVN
;
A
#
# COMPACT_ATOMS: atom_id res chain seq x y z
N PHE A 1 -6.96 8.07 7.65
CA PHE A 1 -8.29 7.52 7.33
C PHE A 1 -8.25 6.02 7.59
N GLN A 2 -9.31 5.45 8.18
CA GLN A 2 -9.46 4.01 8.37
C GLN A 2 -10.91 3.65 8.09
N SER A 3 -11.14 2.54 7.39
CA SER A 3 -12.47 2.01 7.09
C SER A 3 -12.43 0.50 6.98
N ALA A 4 -13.53 -0.16 7.31
CA ALA A 4 -13.67 -1.60 7.20
C ALA A 4 -13.89 -2.02 5.75
N ILE A 5 -13.22 -3.10 5.33
CA ILE A 5 -13.54 -3.79 4.08
C ILE A 5 -14.63 -4.82 4.39
N LEU A 6 -15.89 -4.48 4.09
CA LEU A 6 -17.03 -5.37 4.33
C LEU A 6 -16.84 -6.70 3.58
N GLY A 7 -17.02 -7.81 4.31
CA GLY A 7 -16.77 -9.16 3.80
C GLY A 7 -15.28 -9.54 3.68
N GLY A 8 -14.36 -8.73 4.20
CA GLY A 8 -12.92 -9.02 4.19
C GLY A 8 -12.29 -8.93 2.80
N ILE A 9 -11.05 -9.39 2.68
CA ILE A 9 -10.31 -9.47 1.43
C ILE A 9 -10.41 -10.92 0.91
N SER A 10 -10.74 -11.10 -0.37
CA SER A 10 -10.89 -12.40 -1.02
C SER A 10 -10.34 -12.34 -2.44
N ASP A 11 -10.05 -13.49 -3.04
CA ASP A 11 -9.55 -13.58 -4.42
C ASP A 11 -10.46 -12.82 -5.40
N GLY A 12 -9.84 -12.13 -6.37
CA GLY A 12 -10.50 -11.26 -7.34
C GLY A 12 -11.02 -9.93 -6.78
N LYS A 13 -11.00 -9.71 -5.46
CA LYS A 13 -11.46 -8.43 -4.87
C LYS A 13 -10.52 -7.29 -5.27
N ARG A 14 -11.13 -6.16 -5.62
CA ARG A 14 -10.43 -4.94 -6.04
C ARG A 14 -10.68 -3.81 -5.06
N VAL A 15 -9.60 -3.16 -4.63
CA VAL A 15 -9.64 -1.93 -3.83
C VAL A 15 -9.03 -0.81 -4.65
N THR A 16 -9.80 0.26 -4.86
CA THR A 16 -9.35 1.46 -5.59
C THR A 16 -9.22 2.62 -4.60
N ILE A 17 -8.07 3.30 -4.63
CA ILE A 17 -7.77 4.45 -3.78
C ILE A 17 -7.37 5.59 -4.71
N GLN A 18 -8.13 6.68 -4.67
CA GLN A 18 -7.82 7.90 -5.41
C GLN A 18 -7.44 9.00 -4.43
N GLY A 19 -6.47 9.81 -4.80
CA GLY A 19 -6.00 10.90 -3.96
C GLY A 19 -5.02 11.81 -4.66
N GLN A 20 -4.47 12.75 -3.90
CA GLN A 20 -3.39 13.63 -4.34
C GLN A 20 -2.23 13.52 -3.36
N VAL A 21 -1.01 13.38 -3.87
CA VAL A 21 0.17 13.42 -3.01
C VAL A 21 0.39 14.86 -2.55
N HIS A 22 0.47 15.06 -1.24
CA HIS A 22 0.74 16.38 -0.67
C HIS A 22 2.12 16.92 -1.10
N SER A 23 2.23 18.24 -1.34
CA SER A 23 3.46 18.93 -1.77
C SER A 23 4.69 18.59 -0.91
N HIS A 24 4.50 18.47 0.40
CA HIS A 24 5.55 18.22 1.38
C HIS A 24 5.60 16.76 1.87
N ALA A 25 4.91 15.84 1.18
CA ALA A 25 4.91 14.43 1.56
C ALA A 25 6.35 13.87 1.56
N LYS A 26 6.75 13.27 2.68
CA LYS A 26 7.95 12.42 2.73
C LYS A 26 7.59 10.97 2.42
N ARG A 27 6.45 10.52 2.95
CA ARG A 27 5.93 9.15 2.83
C ARG A 27 4.41 9.19 2.93
N PHE A 28 3.77 8.15 2.42
CA PHE A 28 2.40 7.77 2.80
C PHE A 28 2.29 6.24 2.78
N ALA A 29 1.24 5.70 3.39
CA ALA A 29 1.05 4.25 3.43
C ALA A 29 -0.40 3.85 3.20
N VAL A 30 -0.56 2.71 2.56
CA VAL A 30 -1.82 1.95 2.50
C VAL A 30 -1.58 0.64 3.23
N ASN A 31 -2.42 0.35 4.22
CA ASN A 31 -2.33 -0.86 5.02
C ASN A 31 -3.63 -1.66 4.88
N PHE A 32 -3.50 -2.94 4.56
CA PHE A 32 -4.56 -3.92 4.79
C PHE A 32 -4.34 -4.57 6.15
N VAL A 33 -5.20 -4.22 7.10
CA VAL A 33 -5.12 -4.61 8.50
C VAL A 33 -6.11 -5.73 8.78
N CYS A 34 -5.63 -6.80 9.37
CA CYS A 34 -6.42 -7.95 9.81
C CYS A 34 -7.16 -7.63 11.12
N PHE A 35 -8.15 -8.45 11.47
CA PHE A 35 -8.91 -8.28 12.71
C PHE A 35 -8.04 -8.35 13.97
N ASN A 36 -6.94 -9.11 13.93
CA ASN A 36 -5.96 -9.23 15.01
C ASN A 36 -4.91 -8.11 15.03
N ASN A 37 -5.08 -7.04 14.23
CA ASN A 37 -4.16 -5.92 14.04
C ASN A 37 -2.86 -6.22 13.29
N ASP A 38 -2.68 -7.43 12.78
CA ASP A 38 -1.60 -7.70 11.84
C ASP A 38 -1.80 -6.89 10.54
N ILE A 39 -0.69 -6.48 9.91
CA ILE A 39 -0.73 -5.83 8.61
C ILE A 39 -0.39 -6.89 7.56
N ALA A 40 -1.42 -7.42 6.89
CA ALA A 40 -1.27 -8.41 5.82
C ALA A 40 -0.57 -7.83 4.59
N PHE A 41 -0.76 -6.52 4.34
CA PHE A 41 -0.08 -5.82 3.26
C PHE A 41 0.17 -4.36 3.64
N HIS A 42 1.43 -3.99 3.73
CA HIS A 42 1.90 -2.62 3.88
C HIS A 42 2.45 -2.14 2.54
N PHE A 43 1.86 -1.10 1.95
CA PHE A 43 2.35 -0.45 0.74
C PHE A 43 2.78 0.98 1.10
N ASN A 44 4.06 1.29 0.99
CA ASN A 44 4.63 2.53 1.50
C ASN A 44 5.60 3.19 0.52
N PRO A 45 5.10 4.10 -0.32
CA PRO A 45 5.94 5.00 -1.10
C PRO A 45 6.73 5.96 -0.20
N ARG A 46 8.05 6.01 -0.42
CA ARG A 46 9.01 6.84 0.33
C ARG A 46 9.76 7.77 -0.62
N PHE A 47 9.48 9.07 -0.55
CA PHE A 47 10.17 10.11 -1.33
C PHE A 47 11.50 10.53 -0.69
N ASP A 48 11.73 10.18 0.58
CA ASP A 48 12.90 10.55 1.37
C ASP A 48 13.93 9.41 1.52
N ASP A 49 13.68 8.27 0.88
CA ASP A 49 14.51 7.05 0.94
C ASP A 49 14.84 6.59 -0.50
N GLY A 50 15.50 7.45 -1.28
CA GLY A 50 15.93 7.11 -2.65
C GLY A 50 14.78 6.96 -3.67
N ASN A 51 13.59 7.51 -3.38
CA ASN A 51 12.39 7.36 -4.20
C ASN A 51 12.03 5.89 -4.48
N VAL A 52 11.77 5.15 -3.41
CA VAL A 52 11.38 3.73 -3.48
C VAL A 52 9.97 3.52 -2.95
N ILE A 53 9.34 2.43 -3.39
CA ILE A 53 8.19 1.85 -2.72
C ILE A 53 8.68 0.69 -1.87
N VAL A 54 8.28 0.68 -0.59
CA VAL A 54 8.48 -0.46 0.30
C VAL A 54 7.18 -1.20 0.48
N CYS A 55 7.21 -2.51 0.22
CA CYS A 55 6.16 -3.45 0.58
C CYS A 55 6.63 -4.32 1.74
N ASN A 56 5.75 -4.62 2.69
CA ASN A 56 6.06 -5.53 3.79
C ASN A 56 4.78 -6.10 4.43
N THR A 57 4.97 -6.98 5.40
CA THR A 57 3.96 -7.58 6.27
C THR A 57 4.39 -7.39 7.72
N MET A 58 3.44 -7.13 8.61
CA MET A 58 3.68 -7.08 10.06
C MET A 58 2.84 -8.14 10.76
N GLN A 59 3.49 -9.05 11.48
CA GLN A 59 2.86 -10.12 12.25
C GLN A 59 3.31 -10.03 13.70
N ASN A 60 2.37 -10.05 14.65
CA ASN A 60 2.68 -9.95 16.07
C ASN A 60 3.62 -8.78 16.40
N ASN A 61 3.33 -7.60 15.84
CA ASN A 61 4.14 -6.37 15.95
C ASN A 61 5.58 -6.46 15.42
N SER A 62 5.91 -7.50 14.66
CA SER A 62 7.23 -7.67 14.03
C SER A 62 7.11 -7.50 12.52
N TRP A 63 7.94 -6.62 11.95
CA TRP A 63 8.05 -6.46 10.50
C TRP A 63 8.82 -7.64 9.89
N GLY A 64 8.35 -8.11 8.75
CA GLY A 64 9.08 -9.06 7.91
C GLY A 64 10.20 -8.41 7.11
N SER A 65 10.73 -9.16 6.15
CA SER A 65 11.70 -8.64 5.18
C SER A 65 11.04 -7.67 4.22
N GLU A 66 11.64 -6.49 4.04
CA GLU A 66 11.14 -5.49 3.09
C GLU A 66 11.34 -5.94 1.64
N GLU A 67 10.30 -5.76 0.83
CA GLU A 67 10.40 -5.75 -0.63
C GLU A 67 10.49 -4.31 -1.12
N ARG A 68 11.55 -3.99 -1.86
CA ARG A 68 11.80 -2.62 -2.35
C ARG A 68 11.66 -2.54 -3.87
N LYS A 69 10.87 -1.59 -4.37
CA LYS A 69 10.75 -1.26 -5.79
C LYS A 69 11.31 0.14 -6.03
N SER A 70 12.30 0.26 -6.91
CA SER A 70 12.99 1.52 -7.23
C SER A 70 12.23 2.42 -8.22
N HIS A 71 11.13 1.94 -8.78
CA HIS A 71 10.28 2.72 -9.65
C HIS A 71 9.23 3.48 -8.82
N MET A 72 9.34 4.80 -8.77
CA MET A 72 8.38 5.69 -8.10
C MET A 72 7.37 6.25 -9.13
N PRO A 73 6.13 5.74 -9.17
CA PRO A 73 5.08 6.26 -10.06
C PRO A 73 4.41 7.52 -9.49
N PHE A 74 4.60 7.82 -8.20
CA PHE A 74 3.95 8.96 -7.56
C PHE A 74 4.76 10.24 -7.71
N SER A 75 4.06 11.36 -7.92
CA SER A 75 4.64 12.71 -7.93
C SER A 75 3.95 13.60 -6.90
N LYS A 76 4.73 14.45 -6.21
CA LYS A 76 4.18 15.45 -5.28
C LYS A 76 3.27 16.42 -6.04
N ASN A 77 2.17 16.81 -5.41
CA ASN A 77 1.08 17.60 -6.01
C ASN A 77 0.35 16.95 -7.20
N ALA A 78 0.66 15.70 -7.55
CA ALA A 78 -0.06 14.97 -8.58
C ALA A 78 -1.19 14.13 -7.97
N TYR A 79 -2.28 14.02 -8.72
CA TYR A 79 -3.32 13.04 -8.44
C TYR A 79 -2.80 11.64 -8.79
N PHE A 80 -3.31 10.64 -8.07
CA PHE A 80 -3.01 9.25 -8.30
C PHE A 80 -4.26 8.39 -8.10
N GLU A 81 -4.24 7.22 -8.71
CA GLU A 81 -5.09 6.09 -8.44
C GLU A 81 -4.22 4.87 -8.15
N ILE A 82 -4.50 4.20 -7.04
CA ILE A 82 -3.93 2.90 -6.71
C ILE A 82 -5.05 1.89 -6.86
N VAL A 83 -4.81 0.86 -7.67
CA VAL A 83 -5.66 -0.32 -7.78
C VAL A 83 -4.93 -1.51 -7.18
N ILE A 84 -5.48 -2.09 -6.13
CA ILE A 84 -4.97 -3.31 -5.51
C ILE A 84 -5.96 -4.43 -5.78
N VAL A 85 -5.48 -5.48 -6.46
CA VAL A 85 -6.25 -6.69 -6.76
C VAL A 85 -5.65 -7.85 -5.98
N VAL A 86 -6.51 -8.60 -5.30
CA VAL A 86 -6.14 -9.85 -4.64
C VAL A 86 -6.12 -10.95 -5.69
N MET A 87 -4.98 -11.61 -5.86
CA MET A 87 -4.81 -12.69 -6.84
C MET A 87 -4.18 -13.89 -6.16
N GLY A 88 -4.99 -14.85 -5.71
CA GLY A 88 -4.56 -16.06 -5.01
C GLY A 88 -3.65 -15.74 -3.83
N HIS A 89 -2.34 -15.87 -4.04
CA HIS A 89 -1.29 -15.66 -3.04
C HIS A 89 -0.55 -14.32 -3.14
N VAL A 90 -0.96 -13.42 -4.03
CA VAL A 90 -0.29 -12.13 -4.25
C VAL A 90 -1.28 -10.96 -4.25
N PHE A 91 -0.78 -9.78 -3.89
CA PHE A 91 -1.43 -8.51 -4.17
C PHE A 91 -0.83 -7.92 -5.45
N GLN A 92 -1.64 -7.79 -6.50
CA GLN A 92 -1.25 -7.05 -7.68
C GLN A 92 -1.57 -5.58 -7.46
N VAL A 93 -0.56 -4.71 -7.57
CA VAL A 93 -0.71 -3.26 -7.44
C VAL A 93 -0.48 -2.60 -8.79
N SER A 94 -1.41 -1.76 -9.20
CA SER A 94 -1.28 -0.88 -10.37
C SER A 94 -1.43 0.57 -9.93
N VAL A 95 -0.57 1.42 -10.48
CA VAL A 95 -0.56 2.88 -10.23
C VAL A 95 -0.54 3.56 -11.59
N ASN A 96 -1.31 4.64 -11.74
CA ASN A 96 -1.38 5.47 -12.94
C ASN A 96 -0.59 6.78 -12.80
#